data_AF-M2ZLQ8-F1
#
_entry.id   AF-M2ZLQ8-F1
#
_cell.length_a   1.000
_cell.length_b   1.000
_cell.length_c   1.000
_cell.angle_alpha   90.00
_cell.angle_beta   90.00
_cell.angle_gamma   90.00
#
_symmetry.space_group_name_H-M   'P 1'
#
loop_
_entity.id
_entity.type
_entity.pdbx_description
1 polymer ?
#
loop_
_entity_poly.entity_id
_entity_poly.type
_entity_poly.pdbx_seq_one_letter_code
_entity_poly.pdbx_strand_id
1 'polypeptide(L)'
;MSTALLEPPTRDRPQATLKLSQSAPNFIKSQTSTFQLPYPLSLFSNSESLEKWSATENLFLATLRSGDNDSAYALLESLTDRFGLENERIAALRGLWAEATAKTPQELIDVLKNYEEILKEDPSNFAIRKRRCAVLRSMGQTEQALNALTNFVDTSPTDAEAWSELGDLYVELGMYEQAIFCLEEVLVLMPNAWNMQAKMGEVLYVSANQKQESGEVARSLSESMRRFCRSIELCDDYLRGYFGLKISTTRLLDVLGTGKNVQSTTLADGELALPKVESVRKLNQVATAKLAEIVRRVGAGEKGWDGYSEAEIAAAKELLARETQKIER
;
A
#
# COMPACT_ATOMS: atom_id res chain seq x y z
N MET A 1 23.06 17.06 -3.98
CA MET A 1 21.58 17.08 -4.10
C MET A 1 20.98 16.81 -2.74
N SER A 2 19.75 17.24 -2.45
CA SER A 2 19.07 16.83 -1.21
C SER A 2 18.84 15.31 -1.24
N THR A 3 19.09 14.62 -0.13
CA THR A 3 18.87 13.16 0.00
C THR A 3 17.43 12.75 -0.34
N ALA A 4 16.47 13.66 -0.10
CA ALA A 4 15.06 13.49 -0.42
C ALA A 4 14.76 13.27 -1.92
N LEU A 5 15.64 13.70 -2.84
CA LEU A 5 15.44 13.46 -4.28
C LEU A 5 15.83 12.04 -4.70
N LEU A 6 16.61 11.32 -3.89
CA LEU A 6 17.10 9.99 -4.24
C LEU A 6 16.17 8.87 -3.76
N GLU A 7 15.23 9.17 -2.88
CA GLU A 7 14.25 8.21 -2.39
C GLU A 7 12.98 8.25 -3.25
N PRO A 8 12.40 7.09 -3.60
CA PRO A 8 11.16 7.06 -4.36
C PRO A 8 10.02 7.69 -3.55
N PRO A 9 9.18 8.55 -4.16
CA PRO A 9 8.16 9.30 -3.44
C PRO A 9 7.04 8.41 -2.86
N THR A 10 7.06 7.09 -3.13
CA THR A 10 6.01 6.14 -2.72
C THR A 10 5.76 6.11 -1.22
N ARG A 11 6.67 6.64 -0.39
CA ARG A 11 6.57 6.71 1.07
C ARG A 11 6.37 8.13 1.63
N ASP A 12 6.30 9.15 0.78
CA ASP A 12 6.23 10.53 1.22
C ASP A 12 4.81 11.01 1.50
N ARG A 13 4.65 11.78 2.58
CA ARG A 13 3.41 12.50 2.88
C ARG A 13 3.00 13.37 1.69
N PRO A 14 1.69 13.61 1.44
CA PRO A 14 1.25 14.49 0.36
C PRO A 14 1.92 15.88 0.40
N GLN A 15 2.15 16.41 1.60
CA GLN A 15 2.86 17.69 1.79
C GLN A 15 4.34 17.62 1.39
N ALA A 16 5.03 16.51 1.68
CA ALA A 16 6.42 16.32 1.29
C ALA A 16 6.53 16.16 -0.23
N THR A 17 5.63 15.38 -0.83
CA THR A 17 5.51 15.22 -2.28
C THR A 17 5.27 16.57 -2.98
N LEU A 18 4.38 17.42 -2.43
CA LEU A 18 4.12 18.75 -2.98
C LEU A 18 5.36 19.66 -2.93
N LYS A 19 6.09 19.67 -1.80
CA LYS A 19 7.34 20.44 -1.68
C LYS A 19 8.40 19.97 -2.68
N LEU A 20 8.49 18.66 -2.91
CA LEU A 20 9.40 18.09 -3.87
C LEU A 20 9.02 18.50 -5.30
N SER A 21 7.74 18.38 -5.66
CA SER A 21 7.21 18.84 -6.95
C SER A 21 7.50 20.33 -7.23
N GLN A 22 7.33 21.21 -6.24
CA GLN A 22 7.63 22.64 -6.38
C GLN A 22 9.09 22.95 -6.73
N SER A 23 10.01 22.03 -6.49
CA SER A 23 11.42 22.17 -6.88
C SER A 23 11.67 21.83 -8.36
N ALA A 24 10.73 21.18 -9.04
CA ALA A 24 10.90 20.66 -10.40
C ALA A 24 11.25 21.72 -11.44
N PRO A 25 10.59 22.90 -11.49
CA PRO A 25 10.91 23.91 -12.51
C PRO A 25 12.34 24.43 -12.39
N ASN A 26 12.87 24.55 -11.17
CA ASN A 26 14.24 24.99 -10.93
C ASN A 26 15.25 23.91 -11.33
N PHE A 27 14.92 22.64 -11.03
CA PHE A 27 15.73 21.50 -11.43
C PHE A 27 15.84 21.39 -12.97
N ILE A 28 14.72 21.51 -13.68
CA ILE A 28 14.68 21.49 -15.16
C ILE A 28 15.54 22.62 -15.75
N LYS A 29 15.41 23.85 -15.23
CA LYS A 29 16.23 25.00 -15.68
C LYS A 29 17.73 24.77 -15.47
N SER A 30 18.12 24.13 -14.37
CA SER A 30 19.52 23.80 -14.12
C SER A 30 20.06 22.81 -15.15
N GLN A 31 19.25 21.83 -15.56
CA GLN A 31 19.65 20.84 -16.56
C GLN A 31 19.82 21.45 -17.95
N THR A 32 18.86 22.26 -18.41
CA THR A 32 18.91 22.87 -19.76
C THR A 32 20.10 23.81 -19.94
N SER A 33 20.51 24.53 -18.90
CA SER A 33 21.72 25.38 -18.94
C SER A 33 23.02 24.59 -19.17
N THR A 34 23.03 23.30 -18.86
CA THR A 34 24.20 22.42 -18.95
C THR A 34 24.39 21.84 -20.35
N PHE A 35 23.29 21.64 -21.09
CA PHE A 35 23.27 21.04 -22.43
C PHE A 35 23.53 22.03 -23.59
N GLN A 36 23.62 23.34 -23.32
CA GLN A 36 23.82 24.37 -24.35
C GLN A 36 25.29 24.67 -24.69
N LEU A 37 26.25 24.01 -24.02
CA LEU A 37 27.66 24.23 -24.30
C LEU A 37 28.08 23.50 -25.59
N PRO A 38 28.74 24.18 -26.55
CA PRO A 38 29.22 23.54 -27.77
C PRO A 38 30.36 22.55 -27.44
N TYR A 39 30.52 21.52 -28.27
CA TYR A 39 31.66 20.62 -28.18
C TYR A 39 32.98 21.41 -28.29
N PRO A 40 34.01 21.16 -27.45
CA PRO A 40 34.12 20.08 -26.45
C PRO A 40 33.71 20.49 -25.02
N LEU A 41 33.18 21.71 -24.81
CA LEU A 41 32.84 22.21 -23.46
C LEU A 41 31.69 21.43 -22.81
N SER A 42 30.82 20.82 -23.60
CA SER A 42 29.78 19.89 -23.14
C SER A 42 30.32 18.65 -22.40
N LEU A 43 31.57 18.24 -22.68
CA LEU A 43 32.20 17.10 -22.00
C LEU A 43 32.54 17.40 -20.53
N PHE A 44 32.73 18.68 -20.20
CA PHE A 44 33.07 19.11 -18.85
C PHE A 44 31.82 19.49 -18.02
N SER A 45 30.68 19.72 -18.67
CA SER A 45 29.43 20.09 -18.02
C SER A 45 28.48 18.89 -17.80
N ASN A 46 28.54 17.87 -18.65
CA ASN A 46 27.71 16.67 -18.50
C ASN A 46 28.28 15.71 -17.45
N SER A 47 28.09 16.01 -16.17
CA SER A 47 28.24 15.00 -15.13
C SER A 47 27.06 14.03 -15.22
N GLU A 48 27.19 12.98 -16.03
CA GLU A 48 26.28 11.84 -15.98
C GLU A 48 26.46 11.15 -14.63
N SER A 49 25.40 11.12 -13.81
CA SER A 49 25.38 10.41 -12.54
C SER A 49 24.08 9.64 -12.41
N LEU A 50 24.17 8.46 -11.79
CA LEU A 50 22.99 7.67 -11.44
C LEU A 50 22.03 8.51 -10.58
N GLU A 51 22.57 9.25 -9.62
CA GLU A 51 21.83 10.16 -8.74
C GLU A 51 20.98 11.18 -9.50
N LYS A 52 21.51 11.77 -10.59
CA LYS A 52 20.75 12.72 -11.42
C LYS A 52 19.52 12.07 -12.02
N TRP A 53 19.64 10.88 -12.59
CA TRP A 53 18.53 10.23 -13.28
C TRP A 53 17.52 9.64 -12.30
N SER A 54 17.98 9.10 -11.18
CA SER A 54 17.10 8.73 -10.06
C SER A 54 16.32 9.94 -9.53
N ALA A 55 16.99 11.09 -9.36
CA ALA A 55 16.32 12.33 -8.96
C ALA A 55 15.31 12.82 -10.00
N THR A 56 15.64 12.77 -11.29
CA THR A 56 14.72 13.12 -12.38
C THR A 56 13.47 12.24 -12.35
N GLU A 57 13.62 10.94 -12.17
CA GLU A 57 12.50 10.00 -12.10
C GLU A 57 11.65 10.20 -10.84
N ASN A 58 12.27 10.34 -9.67
CA ASN A 58 11.54 10.59 -8.43
C ASN A 58 10.76 11.92 -8.48
N LEU A 59 11.36 12.95 -9.08
CA LEU A 59 10.73 14.23 -9.31
C LEU A 59 9.57 14.12 -10.31
N PHE A 60 9.72 13.35 -11.39
CA PHE A 60 8.65 13.04 -12.34
C PHE A 60 7.45 12.40 -11.63
N LEU A 61 7.69 11.39 -10.79
CA LEU A 61 6.64 10.73 -10.02
C LEU A 61 5.96 11.69 -9.03
N ALA A 62 6.71 12.58 -8.40
CA ALA A 62 6.14 13.58 -7.49
C ALA A 62 5.33 14.67 -8.23
N THR A 63 5.79 15.13 -9.39
CA THR A 63 5.06 16.10 -10.22
C THR A 63 3.73 15.52 -10.70
N LEU A 64 3.71 14.26 -11.14
CA LEU A 64 2.48 13.56 -11.50
C LEU A 64 1.48 13.49 -10.34
N ARG A 65 1.94 13.14 -9.14
CA ARG A 65 1.10 13.09 -7.94
C ARG A 65 0.52 14.44 -7.54
N SER A 66 1.26 15.52 -7.78
CA SER A 66 0.79 16.88 -7.51
C SER A 66 -0.09 17.49 -8.62
N GLY A 67 -0.19 16.83 -9.78
CA GLY A 67 -0.91 17.32 -10.95
C GLY A 67 -0.14 18.35 -11.79
N ASP A 68 1.17 18.52 -11.58
CA ASP A 68 2.03 19.36 -12.42
C ASP A 68 2.44 18.60 -13.69
N ASN A 69 1.51 18.56 -14.65
CA ASN A 69 1.67 17.80 -15.89
C ASN A 69 2.77 18.37 -16.81
N ASP A 70 3.01 19.67 -16.76
CA ASP A 70 4.00 20.35 -17.61
C ASP A 70 5.42 19.98 -17.20
N SER A 71 5.72 20.07 -15.88
CA SER A 71 7.01 19.63 -15.36
C SER A 71 7.20 18.13 -15.52
N ALA A 72 6.15 17.33 -15.31
CA ALA A 72 6.19 15.88 -15.51
C ALA A 72 6.57 15.53 -16.96
N TYR A 73 5.93 16.18 -17.95
CA TYR A 73 6.23 15.94 -19.35
C TYR A 73 7.68 16.32 -19.71
N ALA A 74 8.18 17.47 -19.25
CA ALA A 74 9.55 17.89 -19.49
C ALA A 74 10.60 16.92 -18.91
N LEU A 75 10.36 16.39 -17.71
CA LEU A 75 11.24 15.39 -17.08
C LEU A 75 11.21 14.06 -17.83
N LEU A 76 10.03 13.63 -18.28
CA LEU A 76 9.85 12.42 -19.05
C LEU A 76 10.54 12.49 -20.42
N GLU A 77 10.44 13.62 -21.11
CA GLU A 77 11.15 13.83 -22.37
C GLU A 77 12.67 13.84 -22.14
N SER A 78 13.16 14.46 -21.07
CA SER A 78 14.59 14.37 -20.72
C SER A 78 15.07 12.93 -20.46
N LEU A 79 14.23 12.08 -19.85
CA LEU A 79 14.54 10.66 -19.67
C LEU A 79 14.49 9.91 -21.00
N THR A 80 13.52 10.22 -21.85
CA THR A 80 13.36 9.62 -23.17
C THR A 80 14.53 9.95 -24.09
N ASP A 81 14.97 11.20 -24.13
CA ASP A 81 16.12 11.66 -24.91
C ASP A 81 17.41 10.93 -24.52
N ARG A 82 17.56 10.61 -23.22
CA ARG A 82 18.76 9.94 -22.71
C ARG A 82 18.74 8.43 -22.92
N PHE A 83 17.62 7.78 -22.67
CA PHE A 83 17.52 6.33 -22.56
C PHE A 83 16.79 5.66 -23.74
N GLY A 84 16.16 6.45 -24.61
CA GLY A 84 15.43 5.97 -25.78
C GLY A 84 14.02 5.48 -25.45
N LEU A 85 13.19 5.36 -26.51
CA LEU A 85 11.81 4.88 -26.43
C LEU A 85 11.69 3.37 -26.24
N GLU A 86 12.71 2.61 -26.67
CA GLU A 86 12.74 1.15 -26.58
C GLU A 86 12.97 0.64 -25.14
N ASN A 87 13.37 1.52 -24.22
CA ASN A 87 13.62 1.14 -22.85
C ASN A 87 12.31 0.82 -22.11
N GLU A 88 12.19 -0.40 -21.57
CA GLU A 88 10.98 -0.87 -20.87
C GLU A 88 10.53 0.05 -19.73
N ARG A 89 11.49 0.62 -18.97
CA ARG A 89 11.20 1.54 -17.87
C ARG A 89 10.65 2.85 -18.40
N ILE A 90 11.22 3.39 -19.48
CA ILE A 90 10.71 4.61 -20.13
C ILE A 90 9.31 4.38 -20.70
N ALA A 91 9.07 3.25 -21.35
CA ALA A 91 7.75 2.88 -21.84
C ALA A 91 6.72 2.87 -20.69
N ALA A 92 7.06 2.31 -19.54
CA ALA A 92 6.20 2.31 -18.36
C ALA A 92 5.98 3.71 -17.76
N LEU A 93 6.99 4.59 -17.75
CA LEU A 93 6.85 5.99 -17.30
C LEU A 93 5.98 6.81 -18.26
N ARG A 94 6.12 6.62 -19.58
CA ARG A 94 5.24 7.26 -20.58
C ARG A 94 3.80 6.79 -20.43
N GLY A 95 3.63 5.49 -20.23
CA GLY A 95 2.35 4.89 -19.92
C GLY A 95 1.72 5.50 -18.66
N LEU A 96 2.45 5.54 -17.54
CA LEU A 96 2.01 6.17 -16.30
C LEU A 96 1.62 7.65 -16.48
N TRP A 97 2.37 8.42 -17.28
CA TRP A 97 2.00 9.80 -17.62
C TRP A 97 0.70 9.87 -18.42
N ALA A 98 0.53 9.00 -19.42
CA ALA A 98 -0.69 8.94 -20.23
C ALA A 98 -1.92 8.55 -19.38
N GLU A 99 -1.75 7.62 -18.45
CA GLU A 99 -2.79 7.25 -17.48
C GLU A 99 -3.18 8.42 -16.57
N ALA A 100 -2.19 9.13 -16.02
CA ALA A 100 -2.42 10.24 -15.10
C ALA A 100 -3.02 11.47 -15.79
N THR A 101 -2.74 11.67 -17.08
CA THR A 101 -3.25 12.81 -17.86
C THR A 101 -4.57 12.51 -18.57
N ALA A 102 -5.00 11.26 -18.59
CA ALA A 102 -6.26 10.84 -19.21
C ALA A 102 -7.47 11.49 -18.51
N LYS A 103 -8.26 12.23 -19.27
CA LYS A 103 -9.49 12.91 -18.79
C LYS A 103 -10.75 12.13 -19.11
N THR A 104 -10.69 11.28 -20.13
CA THR A 104 -11.84 10.53 -20.63
C THR A 104 -11.61 9.03 -20.53
N PRO A 105 -12.67 8.22 -20.35
CA PRO A 105 -12.55 6.76 -20.41
C PRO A 105 -11.99 6.26 -21.75
N GLN A 106 -12.20 7.01 -22.84
CA GLN A 106 -11.67 6.68 -24.16
C GLN A 106 -10.15 6.77 -24.21
N GLU A 107 -9.55 7.78 -23.59
CA GLU A 107 -8.09 7.92 -23.50
C GLU A 107 -7.47 6.75 -22.73
N LEU A 108 -8.11 6.26 -21.66
CA LEU A 108 -7.65 5.07 -20.93
C LEU A 108 -7.74 3.79 -21.78
N ILE A 109 -8.78 3.66 -22.62
CA ILE A 109 -8.88 2.56 -23.58
C ILE A 109 -7.73 2.62 -24.60
N ASP A 110 -7.36 3.81 -25.06
CA ASP A 110 -6.27 3.98 -26.01
C ASP A 110 -4.91 3.69 -25.34
N VAL A 111 -4.74 4.04 -24.06
CA VAL A 111 -3.58 3.59 -23.26
C VAL A 111 -3.51 2.06 -23.17
N LEU A 112 -4.64 1.37 -22.93
CA LEU A 112 -4.68 -0.09 -22.92
C LEU A 112 -4.28 -0.70 -24.26
N LYS A 113 -4.75 -0.13 -25.38
CA LYS A 113 -4.35 -0.59 -26.72
C LYS A 113 -2.84 -0.45 -26.94
N ASN A 114 -2.26 0.69 -26.55
CA ASN A 114 -0.82 0.90 -26.64
C ASN A 114 -0.04 -0.13 -25.81
N TYR A 115 -0.53 -0.47 -24.61
CA TYR A 115 0.06 -1.55 -23.82
C TYR A 115 -0.06 -2.90 -24.49
N GLU A 116 -1.19 -3.21 -25.13
CA GLU A 116 -1.35 -4.45 -25.88
C GLU A 116 -0.42 -4.53 -27.10
N GLU A 117 -0.14 -3.42 -27.76
CA GLU A 117 0.84 -3.36 -28.85
C GLU A 117 2.26 -3.63 -28.34
N ILE A 118 2.68 -2.97 -27.25
CA ILE A 118 3.98 -3.20 -26.63
C ILE A 118 4.10 -4.67 -26.17
N LEU A 119 3.04 -5.24 -25.60
CA LEU A 119 3.04 -6.63 -25.14
C LEU A 119 2.95 -7.67 -26.26
N LYS A 120 2.53 -7.28 -27.48
CA LYS A 120 2.63 -8.14 -28.67
C LYS A 120 4.06 -8.24 -29.17
N GLU A 121 4.81 -7.14 -29.10
CA GLU A 121 6.22 -7.09 -29.50
C GLU A 121 7.13 -7.72 -28.44
N ASP A 122 6.91 -7.37 -27.18
CA ASP A 122 7.60 -7.92 -26.03
C ASP A 122 6.60 -8.44 -24.97
N PRO A 123 6.18 -9.72 -25.10
CA PRO A 123 5.34 -10.37 -24.11
C PRO A 123 6.03 -10.52 -22.75
N SER A 124 7.33 -10.26 -22.62
CA SER A 124 8.08 -10.39 -21.38
C SER A 124 8.15 -9.09 -20.56
N ASN A 125 7.67 -7.97 -21.10
CA ASN A 125 7.71 -6.67 -20.43
C ASN A 125 6.87 -6.64 -19.14
N PHE A 126 7.53 -6.82 -17.99
CA PHE A 126 6.86 -6.87 -16.69
C PHE A 126 6.30 -5.50 -16.28
N ALA A 127 7.02 -4.42 -16.59
CA ALA A 127 6.62 -3.07 -16.21
C ALA A 127 5.28 -2.69 -16.85
N ILE A 128 5.12 -2.95 -18.16
CA ILE A 128 3.88 -2.69 -18.88
C ILE A 128 2.75 -3.61 -18.42
N ARG A 129 3.02 -4.88 -18.11
CA ARG A 129 1.99 -5.77 -17.55
C ARG A 129 1.44 -5.26 -16.22
N LYS A 130 2.30 -4.77 -15.32
CA LYS A 130 1.85 -4.13 -14.06
C LYS A 130 1.01 -2.89 -14.33
N ARG A 131 1.45 -2.01 -15.26
CA ARG A 131 0.67 -0.82 -15.65
C ARG A 131 -0.70 -1.19 -16.22
N ARG A 132 -0.77 -2.18 -17.11
CA ARG A 132 -2.03 -2.68 -17.67
C ARG A 132 -2.99 -3.14 -16.58
N CYS A 133 -2.51 -3.90 -15.58
CA CYS A 133 -3.34 -4.30 -14.44
C CYS A 133 -3.88 -3.08 -13.68
N ALA A 134 -3.03 -2.07 -13.40
CA ALA A 134 -3.45 -0.85 -12.72
C ALA A 134 -4.54 -0.08 -13.48
N VAL A 135 -4.43 0.04 -14.81
CA VAL A 135 -5.45 0.71 -15.64
C VAL A 135 -6.77 -0.05 -15.62
N LEU A 136 -6.74 -1.37 -15.81
CA LEU A 136 -7.94 -2.22 -15.77
C LEU A 136 -8.68 -2.05 -14.43
N ARG A 137 -7.94 -1.98 -13.32
CA ARG A 137 -8.51 -1.67 -11.99
C ARG A 137 -9.12 -0.28 -11.93
N SER A 138 -8.42 0.76 -12.38
CA SER A 138 -8.93 2.13 -12.35
C SER A 138 -10.20 2.33 -13.18
N MET A 139 -10.37 1.52 -14.22
CA MET A 139 -11.57 1.51 -15.07
C MET A 139 -12.72 0.69 -14.49
N GLY A 140 -12.54 0.04 -13.34
CA GLY A 140 -13.53 -0.86 -12.74
C GLY A 140 -13.75 -2.15 -13.53
N GLN A 141 -12.83 -2.53 -14.42
CA GLN A 141 -12.89 -3.79 -15.17
C GLN A 141 -12.36 -4.94 -14.32
N THR A 142 -13.04 -5.20 -13.19
CA THR A 142 -12.58 -6.10 -12.12
C THR A 142 -12.25 -7.51 -12.61
N GLU A 143 -13.08 -8.11 -13.47
CA GLU A 143 -12.82 -9.47 -14.00
C GLU A 143 -11.58 -9.53 -14.90
N GLN A 144 -11.37 -8.51 -15.74
CA GLN A 144 -10.18 -8.45 -16.60
C GLN A 144 -8.93 -8.19 -15.79
N ALA A 145 -9.02 -7.31 -14.78
CA ALA A 145 -7.93 -7.04 -13.84
C ALA A 145 -7.55 -8.30 -13.05
N LEU A 146 -8.55 -9.08 -12.59
CA LEU A 146 -8.34 -10.34 -11.89
C LEU A 146 -7.59 -11.33 -12.78
N ASN A 147 -8.08 -11.57 -14.00
CA ASN A 147 -7.41 -12.48 -14.95
C ASN A 147 -5.99 -12.01 -15.30
N ALA A 148 -5.78 -10.70 -15.47
CA ALA A 148 -4.46 -10.15 -15.75
C ALA A 148 -3.49 -10.32 -14.58
N LEU A 149 -3.93 -10.07 -13.35
CA LEU A 149 -3.12 -10.22 -12.14
C LEU A 149 -2.83 -11.69 -11.82
N THR A 150 -3.80 -12.60 -11.95
CA THR A 150 -3.57 -14.04 -11.76
C THR A 150 -2.50 -14.55 -12.71
N ASN A 151 -2.61 -14.26 -14.01
CA ASN A 151 -1.58 -14.62 -14.99
C ASN A 151 -0.22 -13.96 -14.68
N PHE A 152 -0.23 -12.75 -14.12
CA PHE A 152 0.99 -12.04 -13.76
C PHE A 152 1.71 -12.71 -12.58
N VAL A 153 1.00 -13.07 -11.50
CA VAL A 153 1.61 -13.75 -10.36
C VAL A 153 2.06 -15.18 -10.70
N ASP A 154 1.39 -15.85 -11.63
CA ASP A 154 1.82 -17.17 -12.13
C ASP A 154 3.16 -17.11 -12.86
N THR A 155 3.42 -16.01 -13.58
CA THR A 155 4.67 -15.80 -14.33
C THR A 155 5.76 -15.09 -13.52
N SER A 156 5.37 -14.32 -12.51
CA SER A 156 6.25 -13.56 -11.62
C SER A 156 5.84 -13.75 -10.15
N PRO A 157 6.04 -14.95 -9.58
CA PRO A 157 5.57 -15.28 -8.23
C PRO A 157 6.29 -14.53 -7.12
N THR A 158 7.43 -13.89 -7.42
CA THR A 158 8.23 -13.13 -6.45
C THR A 158 7.81 -11.66 -6.31
N ASP A 159 6.76 -11.23 -7.02
CA ASP A 159 6.28 -9.85 -6.98
C ASP A 159 5.23 -9.66 -5.87
N ALA A 160 5.70 -9.22 -4.70
CA ALA A 160 4.83 -9.04 -3.54
C ALA A 160 3.78 -7.92 -3.73
N GLU A 161 4.06 -6.92 -4.57
CA GLU A 161 3.08 -5.87 -4.88
C GLU A 161 1.92 -6.46 -5.69
N ALA A 162 2.21 -7.28 -6.70
CA ALA A 162 1.17 -7.95 -7.49
C ALA A 162 0.30 -8.89 -6.64
N TRP A 163 0.90 -9.65 -5.71
CA TRP A 163 0.14 -10.45 -4.75
C TRP A 163 -0.75 -9.61 -3.84
N SER A 164 -0.25 -8.47 -3.33
CA SER A 164 -1.05 -7.56 -2.50
C SER A 164 -2.22 -6.98 -3.30
N GLU A 165 -1.99 -6.57 -4.54
CA GLU A 165 -3.01 -6.04 -5.44
C GLU A 165 -4.09 -7.11 -5.75
N LEU A 166 -3.68 -8.33 -6.08
CA LEU A 166 -4.60 -9.46 -6.29
C LEU A 166 -5.44 -9.74 -5.03
N GLY A 167 -4.82 -9.70 -3.86
CA GLY A 167 -5.51 -9.82 -2.57
C GLY A 167 -6.58 -8.74 -2.38
N ASP A 168 -6.30 -7.48 -2.74
CA ASP A 168 -7.28 -6.40 -2.66
C ASP A 168 -8.47 -6.63 -3.59
N LEU A 169 -8.24 -7.11 -4.83
CA LEU A 169 -9.34 -7.46 -5.72
C LEU A 169 -10.22 -8.57 -5.14
N TYR A 170 -9.63 -9.59 -4.53
CA TYR A 170 -10.40 -10.64 -3.87
C TYR A 170 -11.20 -10.12 -2.67
N VAL A 171 -10.68 -9.15 -1.92
CA VAL A 171 -11.44 -8.47 -0.85
C VAL A 171 -12.63 -7.70 -1.44
N GLU A 172 -12.43 -6.94 -2.52
CA GLU A 172 -13.51 -6.21 -3.22
C GLU A 172 -14.61 -7.15 -3.72
N LEU A 173 -14.24 -8.37 -4.15
CA LEU A 173 -15.17 -9.43 -4.58
C LEU A 173 -15.78 -10.24 -3.42
N GLY A 174 -15.38 -9.98 -2.17
CA GLY A 174 -15.83 -10.74 -1.00
C GLY A 174 -15.26 -12.17 -0.91
N MET A 175 -14.23 -12.48 -1.69
CA MET A 175 -13.53 -13.77 -1.78
C MET A 175 -12.38 -13.80 -0.76
N TYR A 176 -12.71 -13.78 0.54
CA TYR A 176 -11.72 -13.53 1.59
C TYR A 176 -10.66 -14.62 1.76
N GLU A 177 -10.99 -15.89 1.51
CA GLU A 177 -10.02 -16.98 1.65
C GLU A 177 -8.91 -16.87 0.58
N GLN A 178 -9.26 -16.50 -0.66
CA GLN A 178 -8.30 -16.20 -1.73
C GLN A 178 -7.47 -14.94 -1.40
N ALA A 179 -8.09 -13.92 -0.82
CA ALA A 179 -7.38 -12.74 -0.37
C ALA A 179 -6.35 -13.06 0.75
N ILE A 180 -6.73 -13.92 1.70
CA ILE A 180 -5.84 -14.39 2.77
C ILE A 180 -4.64 -15.12 2.18
N PHE A 181 -4.86 -16.04 1.23
CA PHE A 181 -3.77 -16.73 0.53
C PHE A 181 -2.81 -15.76 -0.16
N CYS A 182 -3.34 -14.76 -0.87
CA CYS A 182 -2.50 -13.74 -1.52
C CYS A 182 -1.65 -12.97 -0.49
N LEU A 183 -2.22 -12.62 0.67
CA LEU A 183 -1.49 -11.94 1.74
C LEU A 183 -0.46 -12.85 2.42
N GLU A 184 -0.69 -14.16 2.49
CA GLU A 184 0.31 -15.13 2.95
C GLU A 184 1.52 -15.16 2.02
N GLU A 185 1.31 -15.19 0.70
CA GLU A 185 2.40 -15.10 -0.28
C GLU A 185 3.20 -13.80 -0.14
N VAL A 186 2.52 -12.66 0.08
CA VAL A 186 3.19 -11.38 0.40
C VAL A 186 4.09 -11.52 1.64
N LEU A 187 3.61 -12.20 2.68
CA LEU A 187 4.34 -12.37 3.95
C LEU A 187 5.46 -13.42 3.84
N VAL A 188 5.38 -14.38 2.92
CA VAL A 188 6.50 -15.27 2.58
C VAL A 188 7.64 -14.45 1.96
N LEU A 189 7.32 -13.54 1.03
CA LEU A 189 8.29 -12.67 0.36
C LEU A 189 8.82 -11.56 1.28
N MET A 190 7.96 -11.01 2.14
CA MET A 190 8.26 -9.90 3.05
C MET A 190 7.79 -10.19 4.48
N PRO A 191 8.51 -11.04 5.24
CA PRO A 191 8.07 -11.51 6.56
C PRO A 191 7.97 -10.40 7.63
N ASN A 192 8.69 -9.29 7.42
CA ASN A 192 8.71 -8.15 8.34
C ASN A 192 7.76 -7.01 7.91
N ALA A 193 6.88 -7.23 6.91
CA ALA A 193 5.89 -6.25 6.48
C ALA A 193 4.76 -6.13 7.51
N TRP A 194 4.97 -5.29 8.54
CA TRP A 194 4.01 -5.06 9.61
C TRP A 194 2.64 -4.58 9.11
N ASN A 195 2.61 -3.79 8.03
CA ASN A 195 1.39 -3.31 7.40
C ASN A 195 0.59 -4.46 6.77
N MET A 196 1.27 -5.42 6.15
CA MET A 196 0.65 -6.60 5.55
C MET A 196 0.14 -7.57 6.60
N GLN A 197 0.82 -7.70 7.74
CA GLN A 197 0.30 -8.45 8.91
C GLN A 197 -1.03 -7.86 9.41
N ALA A 198 -1.11 -6.52 9.55
CA ALA A 198 -2.37 -5.89 9.94
C ALA A 198 -3.46 -6.04 8.88
N LYS A 199 -3.11 -5.88 7.59
CA LYS A 199 -4.05 -6.08 6.47
C LYS A 199 -4.64 -7.49 6.47
N MET A 200 -3.81 -8.52 6.69
CA MET A 200 -4.30 -9.89 6.86
C MET A 200 -5.21 -10.03 8.08
N GLY A 201 -4.85 -9.39 9.19
CA GLY A 201 -5.70 -9.30 10.38
C GLY A 201 -7.08 -8.66 10.11
N GLU A 202 -7.15 -7.64 9.27
CA GLU A 202 -8.39 -6.99 8.83
C GLU A 202 -9.23 -7.93 7.97
N VAL A 203 -8.63 -8.58 6.97
CA VAL A 203 -9.35 -9.52 6.11
C VAL A 203 -9.91 -10.69 6.92
N LEU A 204 -9.13 -11.24 7.87
CA LEU A 204 -9.61 -12.28 8.79
C LEU A 204 -10.73 -11.80 9.71
N TYR A 205 -10.68 -10.54 10.16
CA TYR A 205 -11.75 -9.95 10.97
C TYR A 205 -13.05 -9.82 10.17
N VAL A 206 -12.96 -9.39 8.91
CA VAL A 206 -14.11 -9.24 8.02
C VAL A 206 -14.64 -10.61 7.59
N SER A 207 -13.78 -11.59 7.29
CA SER A 207 -14.21 -12.94 6.92
C SER A 207 -14.97 -13.63 8.06
N ALA A 208 -14.63 -13.33 9.31
CA ALA A 208 -15.39 -13.78 10.48
C ALA A 208 -16.86 -13.31 10.49
N ASN A 209 -17.24 -12.26 9.73
CA ASN A 209 -18.64 -11.85 9.57
C ASN A 209 -19.46 -12.78 8.69
N GLN A 210 -18.82 -13.48 7.74
CA GLN A 210 -19.51 -14.40 6.84
C GLN A 210 -19.73 -15.78 7.48
N LYS A 211 -18.98 -16.10 8.54
CA LYS A 211 -19.05 -17.40 9.23
C LYS A 211 -20.24 -17.44 10.19
N GLN A 212 -20.99 -18.54 10.18
CA GLN A 212 -22.20 -18.70 11.00
C GLN A 212 -21.91 -19.39 12.33
N GLU A 213 -20.95 -20.31 12.35
CA GLU A 213 -20.63 -21.09 13.55
C GLU A 213 -19.78 -20.29 14.54
N SER A 214 -20.23 -20.18 15.79
CA SER A 214 -19.51 -19.42 16.82
C SER A 214 -18.09 -19.92 17.06
N GLY A 215 -17.82 -21.21 16.83
CA GLY A 215 -16.47 -21.78 16.90
C GLY A 215 -15.54 -21.27 15.80
N GLU A 216 -16.00 -21.23 14.55
CA GLU A 216 -15.23 -20.71 13.41
C GLU A 216 -15.03 -19.20 13.49
N VAL A 217 -16.04 -18.47 13.98
CA VAL A 217 -15.94 -17.03 14.27
C VAL A 217 -14.86 -16.81 15.33
N ALA A 218 -14.88 -17.56 16.44
CA ALA A 218 -13.87 -17.45 17.49
C ALA A 218 -12.45 -17.76 16.97
N ARG A 219 -12.29 -18.76 16.11
CA ARG A 219 -11.00 -19.08 15.46
C ARG A 219 -10.51 -17.94 14.58
N SER A 220 -11.35 -17.45 13.68
CA SER A 220 -10.98 -16.40 12.71
C SER A 220 -10.63 -15.09 13.43
N LEU A 221 -11.38 -14.74 14.47
CA LEU A 221 -11.06 -13.59 15.34
C LEU A 221 -9.78 -13.80 16.16
N SER A 222 -9.50 -15.03 16.59
CA SER A 222 -8.26 -15.36 17.30
C SER A 222 -7.06 -15.20 16.37
N GLU A 223 -7.16 -15.63 15.11
CA GLU A 223 -6.10 -15.46 14.13
C GLU A 223 -5.92 -13.98 13.75
N SER A 224 -7.02 -13.26 13.51
CA SER A 224 -7.01 -11.81 13.31
C SER A 224 -6.26 -11.09 14.44
N MET A 225 -6.57 -11.40 15.71
CA MET A 225 -5.88 -10.87 16.88
C MET A 225 -4.38 -11.19 16.84
N ARG A 226 -3.97 -12.42 16.53
CA ARG A 226 -2.54 -12.79 16.44
C ARG A 226 -1.81 -12.02 15.35
N ARG A 227 -2.44 -11.81 14.19
CA ARG A 227 -1.85 -11.02 13.09
C ARG A 227 -1.68 -9.55 13.48
N PHE A 228 -2.64 -8.96 14.20
CA PHE A 228 -2.45 -7.63 14.77
C PHE A 228 -1.35 -7.58 15.84
N CYS A 229 -1.25 -8.59 16.72
CA CYS A 229 -0.15 -8.70 17.68
C CYS A 229 1.21 -8.75 16.96
N ARG A 230 1.33 -9.54 15.88
CA ARG A 230 2.56 -9.61 15.10
C ARG A 230 2.87 -8.29 14.40
N SER A 231 1.86 -7.59 13.92
CA SER A 231 2.01 -6.27 13.32
C SER A 231 2.62 -5.25 14.30
N ILE A 232 2.08 -5.17 15.52
CA ILE A 232 2.59 -4.23 16.54
C ILE A 232 3.93 -4.67 17.14
N GLU A 233 4.23 -5.97 17.16
CA GLU A 233 5.54 -6.48 17.56
C GLU A 233 6.64 -6.02 16.59
N LEU A 234 6.32 -6.00 15.29
CA LEU A 234 7.22 -5.51 14.25
C LEU A 234 7.28 -3.96 14.19
N CYS A 235 6.22 -3.27 14.60
CA CYS A 235 6.13 -1.81 14.61
C CYS A 235 5.23 -1.29 15.76
N ASP A 236 5.86 -0.90 16.89
CA ASP A 236 5.18 -0.47 18.13
C ASP A 236 4.43 0.87 17.99
N ASP A 237 4.67 1.63 16.93
CA ASP A 237 4.00 2.91 16.70
C ASP A 237 2.90 2.82 15.62
N TYR A 238 2.55 1.61 15.17
CA TYR A 238 1.55 1.45 14.12
C TYR A 238 0.10 1.50 14.65
N LEU A 239 -0.52 2.68 14.56
CA LEU A 239 -1.88 2.94 15.04
C LEU A 239 -2.91 1.92 14.55
N ARG A 240 -2.90 1.60 13.26
CA ARG A 240 -3.88 0.68 12.66
C ARG A 240 -3.74 -0.75 13.22
N GLY A 241 -2.52 -1.16 13.60
CA GLY A 241 -2.28 -2.40 14.31
C GLY A 241 -2.99 -2.45 15.68
N TYR A 242 -2.83 -1.42 16.51
CA TYR A 242 -3.54 -1.34 17.81
C TYR A 242 -5.05 -1.17 17.65
N PHE A 243 -5.50 -0.42 16.63
CA PHE A 243 -6.91 -0.23 16.34
C PHE A 243 -7.59 -1.57 15.99
N GLY A 244 -6.96 -2.34 15.09
CA GLY A 244 -7.41 -3.68 14.73
C GLY A 244 -7.34 -4.66 15.91
N LEU A 245 -6.27 -4.61 16.71
CA LEU A 245 -6.15 -5.41 17.93
C LEU A 245 -7.29 -5.12 18.91
N LYS A 246 -7.63 -3.84 19.10
CA LYS A 246 -8.70 -3.42 20.00
C LYS A 246 -10.05 -3.96 19.54
N ILE A 247 -10.39 -3.78 18.26
CA ILE A 247 -11.68 -4.23 17.70
C ILE A 247 -11.79 -5.76 17.70
N SER A 248 -10.75 -6.46 17.26
CA SER A 248 -10.72 -7.93 17.23
C SER A 248 -10.87 -8.52 18.63
N THR A 249 -10.13 -8.01 19.62
CA THR A 249 -10.21 -8.49 21.00
C THR A 249 -11.55 -8.17 21.67
N THR A 250 -12.13 -6.99 21.44
CA THR A 250 -13.47 -6.66 21.98
C THR A 250 -14.52 -7.65 21.47
N ARG A 251 -14.55 -7.89 20.16
CA ARG A 251 -15.49 -8.85 19.56
C ARG A 251 -15.22 -10.29 19.99
N LEU A 252 -13.94 -10.68 20.10
CA LEU A 252 -13.56 -12.02 20.56
C LEU A 252 -14.03 -12.27 22.00
N LEU A 253 -13.95 -11.26 22.89
CA LEU A 253 -14.47 -11.37 24.25
C LEU A 253 -15.98 -11.58 24.29
N ASP A 254 -16.74 -10.93 23.40
CA ASP A 254 -18.20 -11.13 23.30
C ASP A 254 -18.54 -12.58 22.88
N VAL A 255 -17.81 -13.12 21.92
CA VAL A 255 -18.00 -14.51 21.44
C VAL A 255 -17.57 -15.53 22.50
N LEU A 256 -16.45 -15.32 23.17
CA LEU A 256 -15.98 -16.22 24.23
C LEU A 256 -16.83 -16.13 25.50
N GLY A 257 -17.38 -14.95 25.82
CA GLY A 257 -18.24 -14.72 26.98
C GLY A 257 -19.64 -15.32 26.84
N THR A 258 -20.16 -15.40 25.62
CA THR A 258 -21.47 -16.02 25.32
C THR A 258 -21.39 -17.55 25.19
N GLY A 259 -20.22 -18.09 24.85
CA GLY A 259 -20.03 -19.49 24.52
C GLY A 259 -19.57 -20.38 25.68
N LYS A 260 -20.49 -20.91 26.50
CA LYS A 260 -20.20 -22.06 27.40
C LYS A 260 -19.80 -23.35 26.64
N ASN A 261 -20.03 -23.42 25.32
CA ASN A 261 -19.80 -24.60 24.48
C ASN A 261 -18.66 -24.47 23.43
N VAL A 262 -17.90 -23.37 23.41
CA VAL A 262 -16.87 -23.16 22.36
C VAL A 262 -15.65 -24.09 22.52
N GLN A 263 -15.52 -24.77 23.66
CA GLN A 263 -14.39 -25.65 23.97
C GLN A 263 -14.39 -27.01 23.22
N SER A 264 -15.47 -27.40 22.50
CA SER A 264 -15.60 -28.78 22.00
C SER A 264 -15.46 -28.98 20.48
N THR A 265 -14.89 -28.03 19.72
CA THR A 265 -14.56 -28.33 18.31
C THR A 265 -13.15 -28.91 18.24
N THR A 266 -13.08 -30.18 17.82
CA THR A 266 -11.85 -30.93 17.53
C THR A 266 -10.88 -30.07 16.72
N LEU A 267 -9.67 -29.89 17.25
CA LEU A 267 -8.59 -29.20 16.55
C LEU A 267 -8.18 -30.07 15.35
N ALA A 268 -8.20 -29.50 14.15
CA ALA A 268 -7.52 -30.11 13.02
C ALA A 268 -5.99 -30.03 13.24
N ASP A 269 -5.24 -30.94 12.62
CA ASP A 269 -3.78 -31.00 12.76
C ASP A 269 -3.15 -29.67 12.32
N GLY A 270 -2.41 -29.01 13.22
CA GLY A 270 -1.78 -27.70 12.98
C GLY A 270 -2.58 -26.47 13.45
N GLU A 271 -3.83 -26.62 13.91
CA GLU A 271 -4.61 -25.48 14.42
C GLU A 271 -4.20 -25.07 15.85
N LEU A 272 -3.92 -23.78 16.02
CA LEU A 272 -3.60 -23.19 17.32
C LEU A 272 -4.85 -23.07 18.19
N ALA A 273 -4.77 -23.57 19.42
CA ALA A 273 -5.83 -23.49 20.42
C ALA A 273 -6.34 -22.06 20.67
N LEU A 274 -7.62 -21.96 21.07
CA LEU A 274 -8.25 -20.68 21.40
C LEU A 274 -7.54 -20.00 22.58
N PRO A 275 -7.39 -18.67 22.53
CA PRO A 275 -6.69 -17.93 23.58
C PRO A 275 -7.51 -17.88 24.88
N LYS A 276 -6.81 -17.81 26.01
CA LYS A 276 -7.44 -17.62 27.33
C LYS A 276 -8.11 -16.24 27.39
N VAL A 277 -9.34 -16.18 27.93
CA VAL A 277 -10.12 -14.94 28.07
C VAL A 277 -9.34 -13.84 28.81
N GLU A 278 -8.56 -14.20 29.83
CA GLU A 278 -7.74 -13.23 30.58
C GLU A 278 -6.65 -12.60 29.69
N SER A 279 -6.00 -13.39 28.83
CA SER A 279 -4.99 -12.89 27.90
C SER A 279 -5.61 -11.93 26.88
N VAL A 280 -6.77 -12.27 26.33
CA VAL A 280 -7.51 -11.41 25.40
C VAL A 280 -7.88 -10.07 26.06
N ARG A 281 -8.32 -10.10 27.33
CA ARG A 281 -8.64 -8.90 28.11
C ARG A 281 -7.40 -8.01 28.34
N LYS A 282 -6.24 -8.60 28.67
CA LYS A 282 -4.99 -7.86 28.82
C LYS A 282 -4.56 -7.20 27.51
N LEU A 283 -4.63 -7.91 26.39
CA LEU A 283 -4.32 -7.35 25.06
C LEU A 283 -5.27 -6.19 24.70
N ASN A 284 -6.56 -6.34 25.00
CA ASN A 284 -7.55 -5.28 24.80
C ASN A 284 -7.20 -4.00 25.59
N GLN A 285 -6.78 -4.16 26.85
CA GLN A 285 -6.35 -3.04 27.70
C GLN A 285 -5.07 -2.37 27.19
N VAL A 286 -4.08 -3.16 26.74
CA VAL A 286 -2.85 -2.65 26.13
C VAL A 286 -3.17 -1.82 24.88
N ALA A 287 -4.04 -2.34 24.01
CA ALA A 287 -4.46 -1.62 22.81
C ALA A 287 -5.17 -0.30 23.16
N THR A 288 -6.09 -0.30 24.13
CA THR A 288 -6.73 0.93 24.61
C THR A 288 -5.73 1.96 25.12
N ALA A 289 -4.79 1.53 25.97
CA ALA A 289 -3.81 2.43 26.56
C ALA A 289 -2.90 3.08 25.50
N LYS A 290 -2.39 2.29 24.56
CA LYS A 290 -1.52 2.79 23.48
C LYS A 290 -2.30 3.68 22.51
N LEU A 291 -3.54 3.34 22.14
CA LEU A 291 -4.38 4.22 21.31
C LEU A 291 -4.64 5.58 21.98
N ALA A 292 -4.96 5.58 23.28
CA ALA A 292 -5.15 6.81 24.03
C ALA A 292 -3.86 7.65 24.11
N GLU A 293 -2.71 7.00 24.26
CA GLU A 293 -1.41 7.65 24.21
C GLU A 293 -1.16 8.31 22.85
N ILE A 294 -1.30 7.56 21.74
CA ILE A 294 -1.12 8.08 20.38
C ILE A 294 -2.01 9.31 20.17
N VAL A 295 -3.31 9.18 20.46
CA VAL A 295 -4.30 10.26 20.30
C VAL A 295 -3.92 11.51 21.12
N ARG A 296 -3.47 11.33 22.38
CA ARG A 296 -3.08 12.43 23.26
C ARG A 296 -1.84 13.14 22.74
N ARG A 297 -0.80 12.40 22.37
CA ARG A 297 0.49 12.96 21.93
C ARG A 297 0.39 13.68 20.60
N VAL A 298 -0.36 13.10 19.65
CA VAL A 298 -0.67 13.74 18.36
C VAL A 298 -1.52 15.00 18.58
N GLY A 299 -2.54 14.93 19.44
CA GLY A 299 -3.37 16.10 19.78
C GLY A 299 -2.58 17.23 20.46
N ALA A 300 -1.50 16.91 21.17
CA ALA A 300 -0.61 17.89 21.79
C ALA A 300 0.46 18.44 20.84
N GLY A 301 0.59 17.91 19.61
CA GLY A 301 1.64 18.29 18.67
C GLY A 301 3.04 17.94 19.15
N GLU A 302 3.20 16.83 19.89
CA GLU A 302 4.51 16.35 20.34
C GLU A 302 5.39 15.99 19.13
N LYS A 303 6.62 16.51 19.07
CA LYS A 303 7.58 16.21 17.99
C LYS A 303 7.82 14.70 17.88
N GLY A 304 7.75 14.17 16.66
CA GLY A 304 7.93 12.74 16.39
C GLY A 304 6.63 11.95 16.24
N TRP A 305 5.47 12.56 16.52
CA TRP A 305 4.16 11.94 16.39
C TRP A 305 3.40 12.39 15.13
N ASP A 306 4.09 12.96 14.15
CA ASP A 306 3.48 13.55 12.95
C ASP A 306 3.15 12.52 11.84
N GLY A 307 3.32 11.21 12.13
CA GLY A 307 3.23 10.09 11.18
C GLY A 307 1.81 9.63 10.83
N TYR A 308 0.80 10.06 11.58
CA TYR A 308 -0.55 9.50 11.50
C TYR A 308 -1.46 10.30 10.59
N SER A 309 -2.38 9.61 9.90
CA SER A 309 -3.45 10.29 9.16
C SER A 309 -4.44 10.93 10.13
N GLU A 310 -4.91 12.14 9.80
CA GLU A 310 -5.95 12.83 10.59
C GLU A 310 -7.22 11.99 10.71
N ALA A 311 -7.57 11.26 9.64
CA ALA A 311 -8.73 10.36 9.61
C ALA A 311 -8.55 9.17 10.57
N GLU A 312 -7.35 8.59 10.64
CA GLU A 312 -7.05 7.48 11.55
C GLU A 312 -7.10 7.92 13.02
N ILE A 313 -6.59 9.11 13.31
CA ILE A 313 -6.64 9.70 14.66
C ILE A 313 -8.07 10.03 15.07
N ALA A 314 -8.89 10.56 14.16
CA ALA A 314 -10.30 10.80 14.39
C ALA A 314 -11.06 9.49 14.69
N ALA A 315 -10.82 8.44 13.91
CA ALA A 315 -11.41 7.13 14.14
C ALA A 315 -10.99 6.53 15.49
N ALA A 316 -9.71 6.64 15.86
CA ALA A 316 -9.21 6.19 17.16
C ALA A 316 -9.86 6.93 18.33
N LYS A 317 -10.03 8.27 18.22
CA LYS A 317 -10.75 9.08 19.20
C LYS A 317 -12.19 8.61 19.38
N GLU A 318 -12.88 8.36 18.28
CA GLU A 318 -14.27 7.90 18.31
C GLU A 318 -14.40 6.51 18.95
N LEU A 319 -13.50 5.58 18.61
CA LEU A 319 -13.47 4.23 19.18
C LEU A 319 -13.33 4.27 20.71
N LEU A 320 -12.40 5.11 21.22
CA LEU A 320 -12.19 5.29 22.65
C LEU A 320 -13.41 5.93 23.34
N ALA A 321 -14.03 6.94 22.69
CA ALA A 321 -15.20 7.63 23.23
C ALA A 321 -16.43 6.71 23.39
N ARG A 322 -16.63 5.79 22.43
CA ARG A 322 -17.73 4.80 22.47
C ARG A 322 -17.64 3.87 23.69
N GLU A 323 -16.45 3.61 24.22
CA GLU A 323 -16.28 2.78 25.40
C GLU A 323 -16.62 3.52 26.69
N THR A 324 -16.18 4.77 26.84
CA THR A 324 -16.58 5.61 27.99
C THR A 324 -18.09 5.70 28.14
N GLN A 325 -18.83 5.85 27.03
CA GLN A 325 -20.29 5.89 27.06
C GLN A 325 -20.96 4.55 27.43
N LYS A 326 -20.30 3.41 27.15
CA LYS A 326 -20.79 2.09 27.57
C LYS A 326 -20.56 1.82 29.06
N ILE A 327 -19.58 2.47 29.68
CA ILE A 327 -19.27 2.32 31.11
C ILE A 327 -20.21 3.20 31.96
N GLU A 328 -20.65 4.34 31.44
CA GLU A 328 -21.55 5.28 32.12
C GLU A 328 -23.05 4.89 32.07
N ARG A 329 -23.42 3.86 31.28
CA ARG A 329 -24.78 3.33 31.17
C ARG A 329 -24.92 2.00 31.90
#